data_AF-A0A7S1CJ44-F1
#
_entry.id   AF-A0A7S1CJ44-F1
#
_cell.length_a   1.000
_cell.length_b   1.000
_cell.length_c   1.000
_cell.angle_alpha   90.00
_cell.angle_beta   90.00
_cell.angle_gamma   90.00
#
_symmetry.space_group_name_H-M   'P 1'
#
loop_
_entity.id
_entity.type
_entity.pdbx_description
1 polymer ?
#
loop_
_entity_poly.entity_id
_entity_poly.type
_entity_poly.pdbx_seq_one_letter_code
_entity_poly.pdbx_strand_id
1 'polypeptide(L)'
;MATSRKAKEKLRQARLLKARESAFDTNTANDRLPGYNALFDSNLRHYFENRRVQKHLYGNGMIDREGRIIDLEKNKAKLSIIEQEFKSAEAEEEQRLREEEEMRRRVQKKRHEALERARLAE
;
A
#
# COMPACT_ATOMS: atom_id res chain seq x y z
N MET A 1 24.83 -47.31 36.40
CA MET A 1 24.49 -46.01 37.04
C MET A 1 23.19 -45.48 36.45
N ALA A 2 22.05 -45.83 37.04
CA ALA A 2 20.74 -45.33 36.60
C ALA A 2 20.42 -44.05 37.36
N THR A 3 20.54 -42.88 36.72
CA THR A 3 20.08 -41.62 37.31
C THR A 3 18.57 -41.71 37.54
N SER A 4 18.19 -41.63 38.81
CA SER A 4 16.82 -41.80 39.31
C SER A 4 15.81 -41.02 38.48
N ARG A 5 14.71 -41.67 38.08
CA ARG A 5 13.59 -41.08 37.32
C ARG A 5 13.12 -39.74 37.92
N LYS A 6 13.17 -39.64 39.25
CA LYS A 6 12.87 -38.41 40.01
C LYS A 6 13.83 -37.25 39.72
N ALA A 7 15.11 -37.53 39.47
CA ALA A 7 16.09 -36.50 39.13
C ALA A 7 15.82 -35.89 37.74
N LYS A 8 15.36 -36.71 36.78
CA LYS A 8 14.97 -36.24 35.44
C LYS A 8 13.72 -35.36 35.48
N GLU A 9 12.72 -35.70 36.28
CA GLU A 9 11.52 -34.88 36.47
C GLU A 9 11.83 -33.53 37.13
N LYS A 10 12.69 -33.53 38.15
CA LYS A 10 13.12 -32.30 38.83
C LYS A 10 13.88 -31.36 37.89
N LEU A 11 14.74 -31.90 37.03
CA LEU A 11 15.45 -31.14 36.00
C LEU A 11 14.49 -30.54 34.97
N ARG A 12 13.47 -31.31 34.54
CA ARG A 12 12.43 -30.84 33.61
C ARG A 12 11.60 -29.71 34.23
N GLN A 13 11.20 -29.84 35.50
CA GLN A 13 10.49 -28.77 36.21
C GLN A 13 11.35 -27.53 36.37
N ALA A 14 12.62 -27.67 36.77
CA ALA A 14 13.54 -26.53 36.86
C ALA A 14 13.73 -25.83 35.50
N ARG A 15 13.77 -26.59 34.40
CA ARG A 15 13.87 -26.05 33.04
C ARG A 15 12.60 -25.32 32.60
N LEU A 16 11.42 -25.84 32.96
CA LEU A 16 10.13 -25.19 32.72
C LEU A 16 9.99 -23.90 33.54
N LEU A 17 10.37 -23.92 34.81
CA LEU A 17 10.37 -22.73 35.67
C LEU A 17 11.32 -21.67 35.12
N LYS A 18 12.55 -22.06 34.76
CA LYS A 18 13.52 -21.17 34.13
C LYS A 18 13.04 -20.58 32.81
N ALA A 19 12.34 -21.37 31.98
CA ALA A 19 11.76 -20.89 30.72
C ALA A 19 10.61 -19.89 30.95
N ARG A 20 9.81 -20.08 32.02
CA ARG A 20 8.76 -19.13 32.41
C ARG A 20 9.36 -17.83 32.96
N GLU A 21 10.41 -17.93 33.76
CA GLU A 21 11.14 -16.77 34.30
C GLU A 21 11.84 -15.97 33.19
N SER A 22 12.44 -16.64 32.19
CA SER A 22 13.08 -15.95 31.06
C SER A 22 12.12 -15.21 30.14
N ALA A 23 10.83 -15.54 30.17
CA ALA A 23 9.80 -14.86 29.38
C ALA A 23 9.19 -13.66 30.11
N PHE A 24 9.52 -13.46 31.40
CA PHE A 24 9.03 -12.35 32.21
C PHE A 24 10.11 -11.27 32.30
N ASP A 25 10.26 -10.49 31.23
CA ASP A 25 11.10 -9.30 31.21
C ASP A 25 10.21 -8.06 31.39
N THR A 26 10.54 -7.19 32.34
CA THR A 26 9.83 -5.91 32.59
C THR A 26 10.33 -4.79 31.69
N ASN A 27 11.32 -5.06 30.83
CA ASN A 27 11.88 -4.09 29.91
C ASN A 27 10.92 -3.77 28.75
N THR A 28 9.98 -2.88 29.01
CA THR A 28 9.00 -2.37 28.03
C THR A 28 9.53 -1.20 27.20
N ALA A 29 10.79 -0.79 27.39
CA ALA A 29 11.33 0.45 26.85
C ALA A 29 11.41 0.49 25.31
N ASN A 30 11.44 -0.67 24.64
CA ASN A 30 11.63 -0.76 23.18
C ASN A 30 10.63 -1.67 22.47
N ASP A 31 9.65 -2.24 23.17
CA ASP A 31 8.70 -3.13 22.52
C ASP A 31 7.58 -2.33 21.86
N ARG A 32 7.38 -2.53 20.57
CA ARG A 32 6.32 -1.83 19.83
C ARG A 32 5.01 -2.53 20.16
N LEU A 33 4.11 -1.83 20.83
CA LEU A 33 2.75 -2.31 21.03
C LEU A 33 2.14 -2.70 19.67
N PRO A 34 1.45 -3.85 19.59
CA PRO A 34 0.77 -4.24 18.37
C PRO A 34 -0.22 -3.15 17.97
N GLY A 35 -0.20 -2.77 16.69
CA GLY A 35 -1.11 -1.75 16.16
C GLY A 35 -2.56 -2.23 16.28
N TYR A 36 -3.35 -1.52 17.08
CA TYR A 36 -4.78 -1.79 17.19
C TYR A 36 -5.53 -1.24 15.98
N ASN A 37 -6.39 -2.07 15.37
CA ASN A 37 -7.26 -1.65 14.29
C ASN A 37 -8.73 -1.92 14.67
N ALA A 38 -9.47 -0.84 14.92
CA ALA A 38 -10.87 -0.87 15.32
C ALA A 38 -11.79 -1.54 14.29
N LEU A 39 -11.44 -1.54 12.99
CA LEU A 39 -12.28 -2.15 11.96
C LEU A 39 -12.39 -3.66 12.12
N PHE A 40 -11.37 -4.31 12.67
CA PHE A 40 -11.37 -5.75 12.94
C PHE A 40 -11.95 -6.11 14.32
N ASP A 41 -12.35 -5.12 15.13
CA ASP A 41 -12.93 -5.38 16.44
C ASP A 41 -14.37 -5.85 16.33
N SER A 42 -14.62 -7.08 16.82
CA SER A 42 -15.96 -7.67 16.91
C SER A 42 -16.94 -6.84 17.72
N ASN A 43 -16.48 -6.15 18.77
CA ASN A 43 -17.34 -5.37 19.67
C ASN A 43 -17.83 -4.08 19.01
N LEU A 44 -17.07 -3.55 18.04
CA LEU A 44 -17.41 -2.33 17.31
C LEU A 44 -18.21 -2.61 16.04
N ARG A 45 -18.53 -3.87 15.74
CA ARG A 45 -19.27 -4.25 14.53
C ARG A 45 -20.56 -3.45 14.35
N HIS A 46 -21.35 -3.29 15.41
CA HIS A 46 -22.62 -2.54 15.35
C HIS A 46 -22.43 -1.05 15.03
N TYR A 47 -21.33 -0.46 15.46
CA TYR A 47 -21.01 0.92 15.11
C TYR A 47 -20.70 1.06 13.62
N PHE A 48 -19.94 0.11 13.07
CA PHE A 48 -19.57 0.08 11.65
C PHE A 48 -20.68 -0.43 10.71
N GLU A 49 -21.73 -1.05 11.23
CA GLU A 49 -22.94 -1.40 10.47
C GLU A 49 -23.82 -0.18 10.12
N ASN A 50 -23.60 0.97 10.77
CA ASN A 50 -24.34 2.19 10.47
C ASN A 50 -24.03 2.70 9.05
N ARG A 51 -25.06 2.85 8.21
CA ARG A 51 -24.95 3.33 6.82
C ARG A 51 -24.19 4.65 6.67
N ARG A 52 -24.32 5.58 7.62
CA ARG A 52 -23.60 6.86 7.58
C ARG A 52 -22.09 6.65 7.74
N VAL A 53 -21.70 5.76 8.65
CA VAL A 53 -20.30 5.38 8.90
C VAL A 53 -19.77 4.60 7.70
N GLN A 54 -20.53 3.64 7.17
CA GLN A 54 -20.14 2.90 5.97
C GLN A 54 -19.92 3.80 4.76
N LYS A 55 -20.80 4.78 4.52
CA LYS A 55 -20.60 5.74 3.42
C LYS A 55 -19.27 6.49 3.56
N HIS A 56 -18.92 6.88 4.77
CA HIS A 56 -17.66 7.55 5.04
C HIS A 56 -16.46 6.61 4.83
N LEU A 57 -16.52 5.39 5.37
CA LEU A 57 -15.46 4.39 5.22
C LEU A 57 -15.26 3.94 3.77
N TYR A 58 -16.34 3.82 3.01
CA TYR A 58 -16.29 3.52 1.58
C TYR A 58 -15.63 4.66 0.80
N GLY A 59 -16.00 5.91 1.09
CA GLY A 59 -15.37 7.09 0.49
C GLY A 59 -13.87 7.18 0.77
N ASN A 60 -13.43 6.71 1.94
CA ASN A 60 -12.02 6.64 2.31
C ASN A 60 -11.29 5.36 1.81
N GLY A 61 -11.98 4.45 1.11
CA GLY A 61 -11.37 3.21 0.60
C GLY A 61 -11.00 2.19 1.70
N MET A 62 -11.58 2.31 2.90
CA MET A 62 -11.35 1.36 4.00
C MET A 62 -12.24 0.12 3.90
N ILE A 63 -13.36 0.22 3.20
CA ILE A 63 -14.29 -0.88 2.95
C ILE A 63 -14.70 -0.94 1.49
N ASP A 64 -15.06 -2.13 1.02
CA ASP A 64 -15.64 -2.39 -0.30
C ASP A 64 -17.14 -2.04 -0.34
N ARG A 65 -17.76 -2.07 -1.53
CA ARG A 65 -19.21 -1.86 -1.74
C ARG A 65 -20.07 -2.85 -0.96
N GLU A 66 -19.56 -4.05 -0.72
CA GLU A 66 -20.22 -5.08 0.10
C GLU A 66 -19.98 -4.90 1.62
N GLY A 67 -19.23 -3.86 2.03
CA GLY A 67 -18.92 -3.60 3.44
C GLY A 67 -17.75 -4.42 4.00
N ARG A 68 -17.02 -5.16 3.14
CA ARG A 68 -15.82 -5.92 3.53
C ARG A 68 -14.64 -4.98 3.78
N ILE A 69 -13.88 -5.23 4.84
CA ILE A 69 -12.70 -4.42 5.19
C ILE A 69 -11.59 -4.64 4.16
N ILE A 70 -11.04 -3.55 3.65
CA ILE A 70 -9.90 -3.58 2.72
C ILE A 70 -8.61 -3.54 3.54
N ASP A 71 -7.83 -4.61 3.46
CA ASP A 71 -6.51 -4.67 4.07
C ASP A 71 -5.50 -3.93 3.17
N LEU A 72 -5.25 -2.67 3.50
CA LEU A 72 -4.35 -1.81 2.73
C LEU A 72 -2.93 -2.35 2.72
N GLU A 73 -2.42 -2.88 3.84
CA GLU A 73 -1.06 -3.42 3.93
C GLU A 73 -0.85 -4.57 2.94
N LYS A 74 -1.82 -5.47 2.82
CA LYS A 74 -1.77 -6.57 1.85
C LYS A 74 -1.85 -6.09 0.40
N ASN A 75 -2.51 -4.97 0.16
CA ASN A 75 -2.74 -4.42 -1.17
C ASN A 75 -1.71 -3.35 -1.59
N LYS A 76 -0.82 -2.90 -0.70
CA LYS A 76 0.21 -1.89 -1.00
C LYS A 76 1.03 -2.19 -2.25
N ALA A 77 1.44 -3.45 -2.43
CA ALA A 77 2.20 -3.85 -3.60
C ALA A 77 1.41 -3.64 -4.91
N LYS A 78 0.12 -3.99 -4.91
CA LYS A 78 -0.75 -3.80 -6.09
C LYS A 78 -0.99 -2.33 -6.36
N LEU A 79 -1.25 -1.54 -5.32
CA LEU A 79 -1.43 -0.09 -5.43
C LEU A 79 -0.18 0.59 -5.98
N SER A 80 1.00 0.22 -5.49
CA SER A 80 2.27 0.76 -5.99
C SER A 80 2.52 0.45 -7.47
N ILE A 81 2.16 -0.75 -7.94
CA ILE A 81 2.27 -1.10 -9.36
C ILE A 81 1.32 -0.22 -10.18
N ILE A 82 0.06 -0.11 -9.74
CA ILE A 82 -0.94 0.71 -10.43
C ILE A 82 -0.48 2.17 -10.53
N GLU A 83 0.04 2.75 -9.44
CA GLU A 83 0.59 4.12 -9.43
C GLU A 83 1.76 4.30 -10.40
N GLN A 84 2.66 3.31 -10.50
CA GLN A 84 3.76 3.33 -11.46
C GLN A 84 3.25 3.27 -12.90
N GLU A 85 2.29 2.40 -13.19
CA GLU A 85 1.67 2.27 -14.51
C GLU A 85 0.98 3.57 -14.94
N PHE A 86 0.21 4.20 -14.04
CA PHE A 86 -0.42 5.49 -14.31
C PHE A 86 0.61 6.56 -14.64
N LYS A 87 1.69 6.65 -13.86
CA LYS A 87 2.74 7.63 -14.10
C LYS A 87 3.45 7.42 -15.44
N SER A 88 3.70 6.16 -15.80
CA SER A 88 4.29 5.80 -17.10
C SER A 88 3.35 6.20 -18.25
N ALA A 89 2.06 5.90 -18.12
CA ALA A 89 1.05 6.23 -19.12
C ALA A 89 0.86 7.75 -19.29
N GLU A 90 0.84 8.51 -18.19
CA GLU A 90 0.78 9.97 -18.22
C GLU A 90 2.00 10.58 -18.93
N ALA A 91 3.20 10.07 -18.65
CA ALA A 91 4.42 10.54 -19.30
C ALA A 91 4.45 10.21 -20.80
N GLU A 92 3.93 9.04 -21.19
CA GLU A 92 3.83 8.66 -22.60
C GLU A 92 2.83 9.55 -23.36
N GLU A 93 1.65 9.80 -22.79
CA GLU A 93 0.68 10.74 -23.37
C GLU A 93 1.25 12.16 -23.48
N GLU A 94 1.96 12.64 -22.46
CA GLU A 94 2.62 13.94 -22.52
C GLU A 94 3.65 14.02 -23.66
N GLN A 95 4.44 12.96 -23.87
CA GLN A 95 5.39 12.89 -24.98
C GLN A 95 4.68 12.91 -26.33
N ARG A 96 3.60 12.12 -26.50
CA ARG A 96 2.80 12.11 -27.74
C ARG A 96 2.26 13.49 -28.08
N LEU A 97 1.71 14.20 -27.09
CA LEU A 97 1.17 15.55 -27.29
C LEU A 97 2.28 16.54 -27.71
N ARG A 98 3.45 16.47 -27.08
CA ARG A 98 4.61 17.30 -27.46
C ARG A 98 5.09 17.02 -28.89
N GLU A 99 5.19 15.75 -29.27
CA GLU A 99 5.57 15.35 -30.63
C GLU A 99 4.55 15.82 -31.67
N GLU A 100 3.26 15.72 -31.36
CA GLU A 100 2.19 16.20 -32.23
C GLU A 100 2.25 17.72 -32.42
N GLU A 101 2.46 18.47 -31.33
CA GLU A 101 2.64 19.93 -31.39
C GLU A 101 3.87 20.32 -32.20
N GLU A 102 5.00 19.64 -32.02
CA GLU A 102 6.20 19.90 -32.82
C GLU A 102 5.99 19.61 -34.31
N MET A 103 5.34 18.50 -34.65
CA MET A 103 5.00 18.17 -36.03
C MET A 103 4.10 19.23 -36.66
N ARG A 104 3.07 19.69 -35.93
CA ARG A 104 2.20 20.79 -36.38
C ARG A 104 3.00 22.06 -36.65
N ARG A 105 3.92 22.45 -35.75
CA ARG A 105 4.79 23.62 -35.94
C ARG A 105 5.69 23.48 -37.19
N ARG A 106 6.29 22.30 -37.39
CA ARG A 106 7.15 22.02 -38.55
C ARG A 106 6.38 22.11 -39.87
N VAL A 107 5.17 21.56 -39.93
CA VAL A 107 4.30 21.62 -41.12
C VAL A 107 3.90 23.05 -41.43
N GLN A 108 3.48 23.83 -40.43
CA GLN A 108 3.12 25.23 -40.61
C GLN A 108 4.30 26.06 -41.11
N LYS A 109 5.50 25.87 -40.55
CA LYS A 109 6.72 26.56 -40.98
C LYS A 109 7.06 26.24 -42.44
N LYS A 110 7.07 24.97 -42.83
CA LYS A 110 7.31 24.55 -44.23
C LYS A 110 6.27 25.15 -45.19
N ARG A 111 5.00 25.19 -44.79
CA ARG A 111 3.93 25.80 -45.58
C ARG A 111 4.17 27.30 -45.79
N HIS A 112 4.59 28.01 -44.74
CA HIS A 112 4.89 29.43 -44.83
C HIS A 112 6.10 29.70 -45.73
N GLU A 113 7.19 28.94 -45.57
CA GLU A 113 8.38 29.04 -46.43
C GLU A 113 8.05 28.78 -47.92
N ALA A 114 7.17 27.82 -48.22
CA ALA A 114 6.74 27.54 -49.58
C ALA A 114 5.93 28.70 -50.18
N LEU A 115 5.05 29.33 -49.39
CA LEU A 115 4.29 30.51 -49.82
C LEU A 115 5.18 31.72 -50.09
N GLU A 116 6.17 31.98 -49.23
CA GLU A 116 7.14 33.06 -49.41
C GLU A 116 8.02 32.85 -50.65
N ARG A 117 8.47 31.61 -50.91
CA ARG A 117 9.18 31.29 -52.16
C ARG A 117 8.34 31.49 -53.41
N ALA A 118 7.04 31.16 -53.35
CA ALA A 118 6.14 31.40 -54.48
C ALA A 118 5.95 32.90 -54.74
N ARG A 119 5.84 33.73 -53.68
CA ARG A 119 5.75 35.18 -53.79
C ARG A 119 7.00 35.84 -54.40
N LEU A 120 8.18 35.31 -54.12
CA LEU A 120 9.45 35.84 -54.65
C LEU A 120 9.71 35.42 -56.11
N ALA A 121 8.96 34.44 -56.62
CA ALA A 121 9.13 33.91 -57.98
C ALA A 121 8.12 34.52 -58.99
N GLU A 122 7.11 35.26 -58.52
CA GLU A 122 6.28 36.17 -59.33
C GLU A 122 6.93 37.55 -59.44
#